data_AF-A0A1X6ZC74-F1
#
_entry.id   AF-A0A1X6ZC74-F1
#
_cell.length_a   1.000
_cell.length_b   1.000
_cell.length_c   1.000
_cell.angle_alpha   90.00
_cell.angle_beta   90.00
_cell.angle_gamma   90.00
#
_symmetry.space_group_name_H-M   'P 1'
#
loop_
_entity.id
_entity.type
_entity.pdbx_description
1 polymer ?
#
loop_
_entity_poly.entity_id
_entity_poly.type
_entity_poly.pdbx_seq_one_letter_code
_entity_poly.pdbx_strand_id
1 'polypeptide(L)' 'MAFATDTRRATAHHLSEDLSVAVYAALQRVINFRAYRRTIRELSELSSHNLADLGLHRSEIRRVAHESVYGTRP' A
#
# COMPACT_ATOMS: atom_id res chain seq x y z
N MET A 1 -13.22 -32.83 -35.05
CA MET A 1 -13.72 -32.60 -33.68
C MET A 1 -13.09 -31.32 -33.16
N ALA A 2 -13.75 -30.17 -33.40
CA ALA A 2 -13.25 -28.86 -32.96
C ALA A 2 -13.95 -28.49 -31.64
N PHE A 3 -13.21 -28.49 -30.54
CA PHE A 3 -13.66 -27.85 -29.31
C PHE A 3 -13.51 -26.34 -29.49
N ALA A 4 -14.59 -25.68 -29.89
CA ALA A 4 -14.69 -24.24 -29.78
C ALA A 4 -14.79 -23.90 -28.30
N THR A 5 -13.69 -23.38 -27.73
CA THR A 5 -13.67 -22.78 -26.40
C THR A 5 -14.68 -21.64 -26.38
N ASP A 6 -15.74 -21.83 -25.60
CA ASP A 6 -16.84 -20.91 -25.41
C ASP A 6 -16.37 -19.67 -24.65
N THR A 7 -15.85 -18.67 -25.36
CA THR A 7 -15.46 -17.36 -24.80
C THR A 7 -16.63 -16.39 -24.69
N ARG A 8 -17.88 -16.84 -24.89
CA ARG A 8 -19.06 -15.96 -24.93
C ARG A 8 -19.82 -15.81 -23.62
N ARG A 9 -19.39 -16.44 -22.53
CA ARG A 9 -20.04 -16.32 -21.20
C ARG A 9 -19.26 -15.51 -20.16
N ALA A 10 -18.28 -14.74 -20.62
CA ALA A 10 -17.24 -14.10 -19.80
C ALA A 10 -17.16 -12.58 -20.02
N THR A 11 -18.29 -11.85 -19.98
CA THR A 11 -18.27 -10.37 -20.12
C THR A 11 -19.11 -9.65 -19.07
N ALA A 12 -20.21 -10.24 -18.60
CA ALA A 12 -21.05 -9.62 -17.57
C ALA A 12 -20.54 -9.86 -16.13
N HIS A 13 -19.80 -10.95 -15.87
CA HIS A 13 -19.31 -11.29 -14.53
C HIS A 13 -18.00 -10.60 -14.15
N HIS A 14 -17.14 -10.24 -15.11
CA HIS A 14 -15.83 -9.63 -14.83
C HIS A 14 -15.94 -8.15 -14.49
N LEU A 15 -16.88 -7.42 -15.08
CA LEU A 15 -16.99 -5.97 -14.87
C LEU A 15 -17.28 -5.59 -13.41
N SER A 16 -18.20 -6.30 -12.75
CA SER A 16 -18.53 -6.04 -11.35
C SER A 16 -17.44 -6.52 -10.41
N GLU A 17 -16.77 -7.62 -10.74
CA GLU A 17 -15.67 -8.17 -9.96
C GLU A 17 -14.43 -7.25 -10.06
N ASP A 18 -14.05 -6.85 -11.27
CA ASP A 18 -12.94 -5.91 -11.55
C ASP A 18 -13.17 -4.54 -10.91
N LEU A 19 -14.42 -4.04 -10.94
CA LEU A 19 -14.77 -2.78 -10.27
C LEU A 19 -14.60 -2.88 -8.76
N SER A 20 -15.05 -4.00 -8.16
CA SER A 20 -14.89 -4.20 -6.71
C SER A 20 -13.41 -4.24 -6.34
N VAL A 21 -12.58 -4.98 -7.08
CA VAL A 21 -11.13 -5.07 -6.88
C VAL A 21 -10.47 -3.70 -7.03
N ALA A 22 -10.87 -2.91 -8.03
CA ALA A 22 -10.36 -1.57 -8.24
C ALA A 22 -10.72 -0.62 -7.07
N VAL A 23 -11.96 -0.68 -6.58
CA VAL A 23 -12.40 0.09 -5.41
C VAL A 23 -11.63 -0.32 -4.16
N TYR A 24 -11.49 -1.62 -3.90
CA TYR A 24 -10.70 -2.13 -2.77
C TYR A 24 -9.25 -1.66 -2.85
N ALA A 25 -8.61 -1.74 -4.02
CA ALA A 25 -7.25 -1.27 -4.23
C ALA A 25 -7.11 0.24 -4.01
N ALA A 26 -8.08 1.03 -4.48
CA ALA A 26 -8.10 2.48 -4.28
C ALA A 26 -8.24 2.85 -2.79
N LEU A 27 -9.17 2.19 -2.08
CA LEU A 27 -9.35 2.38 -0.64
C LEU A 27 -8.09 2.00 0.13
N GLN A 28 -7.49 0.85 -0.18
CA GLN A 28 -6.26 0.40 0.45
C GLN A 28 -5.11 1.39 0.22
N ARG A 29 -5.01 1.98 -0.98
CA ARG A 29 -4.00 2.99 -1.27
C ARG A 29 -4.18 4.26 -0.43
N VAL A 30 -5.42 4.71 -0.23
CA VAL A 30 -5.72 5.85 0.64
C VAL A 30 -5.39 5.54 2.09
N ILE A 31 -5.78 4.36 2.60
CA ILE A 31 -5.48 3.92 3.96
C ILE A 31 -3.96 3.88 4.18
N ASN A 32 -3.22 3.25 3.27
CA ASN A 32 -1.77 3.16 3.35
C ASN A 32 -1.13 4.56 3.30
N PHE A 33 -1.59 5.43 2.41
CA PHE A 33 -1.06 6.79 2.33
C PHE A 33 -1.29 7.60 3.62
N ARG A 34 -2.48 7.44 4.25
CA ARG A 34 -2.77 8.06 5.54
C ARG A 34 -1.87 7.51 6.65
N ALA A 35 -1.68 6.19 6.69
CA ALA A 35 -0.78 5.54 7.65
C ALA A 35 0.66 6.04 7.51
N TYR A 36 1.16 6.15 6.27
CA TYR A 36 2.51 6.66 5.96
C TYR A 36 2.69 8.12 6.40
N ARG A 37 1.72 8.98 6.09
CA ARG A 37 1.75 10.39 6.52
C ARG A 37 1.70 10.52 8.04
N ARG A 38 0.96 9.63 8.71
CA ARG A 38 0.89 9.57 10.17
C ARG A 38 2.23 9.16 10.79
N THR A 39 2.84 8.08 10.31
CA THR A 39 4.15 7.61 10.79
C THR A 39 5.23 8.65 10.57
N ILE A 40 5.27 9.33 9.42
CA ILE A 40 6.21 10.44 9.21
C ILE A 40 6.03 11.53 10.27
N ARG A 41 4.78 11.94 10.55
CA ARG A 41 4.51 12.98 11.53
C ARG A 41 4.99 12.57 12.92
N GLU A 42 4.57 11.39 13.37
CA GLU A 42 4.91 10.86 14.69
C GLU A 42 6.43 10.72 14.87
N LEU A 43 7.14 10.17 13.87
CA LEU A 43 8.61 10.07 13.91
C LEU A 43 9.31 11.44 13.80
N SER A 44 8.72 12.40 13.08
CA SER A 44 9.31 13.75 12.96
C SER A 44 9.15 14.57 14.23
N GLU A 45 8.09 14.34 14.99
CA GLU A 45 7.83 14.94 16.31
C GLU A 45 8.80 14.44 17.38
N LEU A 46 9.42 13.27 17.20
CA LEU A 46 10.46 12.79 18.10
C LEU A 46 11.72 13.69 18.08
N SER A 47 12.36 13.79 19.24
CA SER A 47 13.64 14.47 19.38
C SER A 47 14.76 13.68 18.68
N SER A 48 15.86 14.34 18.35
CA SER A 48 17.00 13.65 17.73
C SER A 48 17.61 12.58 18.65
N HIS A 49 17.51 12.76 19.98
CA HIS A 49 17.95 11.77 20.95
C HIS A 49 17.04 10.53 20.93
N ASN A 50 15.72 10.72 20.99
CA ASN A 50 14.77 9.60 20.94
C ASN A 50 14.88 8.81 19.63
N LEU A 51 15.15 9.50 18.50
CA LEU A 51 15.44 8.82 17.24
C LEU A 51 16.75 8.02 17.31
N ALA A 52 17.80 8.58 17.90
CA ALA A 52 19.08 7.89 18.09
C ALA A 52 18.96 6.67 19.01
N ASP A 53 18.10 6.73 20.04
CA ASP A 53 17.83 5.60 20.94
C ASP A 53 17.15 4.43 20.19
N LEU A 54 16.37 4.74 19.17
CA LEU A 54 15.79 3.76 18.24
C LEU A 54 16.79 3.31 17.15
N GLY A 55 18.00 3.86 17.13
CA GLY A 55 18.99 3.62 16.09
C GLY A 55 18.66 4.26 14.75
N LEU A 56 17.82 5.31 14.74
CA LEU A 56 17.33 5.96 13.53
C LEU A 56 17.89 7.38 13.38
N HIS A 57 18.21 7.76 12.14
CA HIS A 57 18.50 9.14 11.80
C HIS A 57 17.28 9.87 11.20
N ARG A 58 17.19 11.20 11.30
CA ARG A 58 16.07 11.99 10.73
C ARG A 58 15.90 11.78 9.22
N SER A 59 16.99 11.53 8.50
CA SER A 59 16.97 11.20 7.07
C SER A 59 16.28 9.86 6.77
N GLU A 60 16.24 8.95 7.74
CA GLU A 60 15.67 7.60 7.57
C GLU A 60 14.17 7.54 7.86
N ILE A 61 13.59 8.56 8.52
CA ILE A 61 12.16 8.61 8.85
C ILE A 61 11.29 8.26 7.64
N ARG A 62 11.62 8.82 6.47
CA ARG A 62 10.86 8.58 5.24
C ARG A 62 10.99 7.13 4.75
N ARG A 63 12.18 6.56 4.85
CA ARG A 63 12.47 5.17 4.47
C ARG A 63 11.71 4.21 5.39
N VAL A 64 11.84 4.39 6.70
CA VAL A 64 11.20 3.54 7.72
C VAL A 64 9.68 3.64 7.66
N ALA A 65 9.12 4.85 7.54
CA ALA A 65 7.67 5.02 7.40
C ALA A 65 7.12 4.35 6.12
N HIS A 66 7.91 4.36 5.04
CA HIS A 66 7.53 3.66 3.81
C HIS A 66 7.58 2.15 4.01
N GLU A 67 8.66 1.64 4.61
CA GLU A 67 8.85 0.21 4.91
C GLU A 67 7.77 -0.34 5.87
N SER A 68 7.37 0.42 6.88
CA SER A 68 6.33 0.01 7.83
C SER A 68 4.94 -0.11 7.21
N VAL A 69 4.67 0.60 6.11
CA VAL A 69 3.34 0.65 5.46
C VAL A 69 3.27 -0.20 4.21
N TYR A 70 4.33 -0.19 3.39
CA TYR A 70 4.37 -0.85 2.09
C TYR A 70 5.26 -2.09 2.08
N GLY A 71 5.98 -2.36 3.17
CA GLY A 71 6.99 -3.40 3.25
C GLY A 71 8.35 -2.97 2.70
N THR A 72 9.36 -3.81 2.94
CA THR A 72 10.69 -3.67 2.35
C THR A 72 10.59 -3.93 0.84
N ARG A 73 10.98 -2.95 0.02
CA ARG A 73 11.12 -3.17 -1.41
C ARG A 73 12.32 -4.13 -1.61
N PRO A 74 12.17 -5.25 -2.33
CA PRO A 74 13.29 -6.15 -2.60
C PRO A 74 14.39 -5.47 -3.41
#